data_AF-A0A1M3D1G2-F1
#
_entry.id   AF-A0A1M3D1G2-F1
#
_cell.length_a   1.000
_cell.length_b   1.000
_cell.length_c   1.000
_cell.angle_alpha   90.00
_cell.angle_beta   90.00
_cell.angle_gamma   90.00
#
_symmetry.space_group_name_H-M   'P 1'
#
loop_
_entity.id
_entity.type
_entity.pdbx_description
1 polymer ?
#
loop_
_entity_poly.entity_id
_entity_poly.type
_entity_poly.pdbx_seq_one_letter_code
_entity_poly.pdbx_strand_id
1 'polypeptide(L)'
;MTVNKWLRLASLFAMLILAFACKKDEEEDTNLYMKGALVANVPSHLIAGEEITIKASGITTPTDSLTYKWITTGFSADSLFGHEITISAPEEPGNYAVALYVTHPRYVSKTQNYNTIVLDPNSDDSFGGVVRGDDSIVDQRDGKKYYYVTAGGLDWFAFNLNWKGAGKAYMLIDALGEIYGRLYSWEEAKSACPDGWRVPDNSDWESLATAVAGANTPFDGKWSGLGAELTVRATLNSINMWKYSPNMNFKNMFGWNAIPSGNSTGNFRTYLNRGEYGVWWSADEKDANDAYYRYIYFDSPDFPYNYANKGSFGAAVRCVRDSAPEK
;
A
#
# COMPACT_ATOMS: atom_id res chain seq x y z
N MET A 1 -56.74 7.70 -73.47
CA MET A 1 -55.96 6.94 -74.46
C MET A 1 -55.59 5.61 -73.84
N THR A 2 -56.07 4.56 -74.48
CA THR A 2 -55.92 3.14 -74.20
C THR A 2 -54.45 2.69 -74.21
N VAL A 3 -54.12 1.60 -73.50
CA VAL A 3 -53.52 0.36 -74.07
C VAL A 3 -53.34 -0.72 -72.98
N ASN A 4 -53.99 -1.85 -73.27
CA ASN A 4 -53.70 -3.28 -73.09
C ASN A 4 -53.35 -3.96 -71.76
N LYS A 5 -54.18 -4.97 -71.49
CA LYS A 5 -53.95 -6.22 -70.74
C LYS A 5 -53.16 -7.26 -71.55
N TRP A 6 -52.80 -8.35 -70.85
CA TRP A 6 -52.49 -9.74 -71.26
C TRP A 6 -51.02 -10.15 -71.10
N LEU A 7 -50.63 -10.81 -70.01
CA LEU A 7 -50.72 -12.24 -69.60
C LEU A 7 -49.74 -13.22 -70.29
N ARG A 8 -48.80 -13.71 -69.46
CA ARG A 8 -48.18 -15.05 -69.36
C ARG A 8 -47.41 -15.62 -70.56
N LEU A 9 -46.10 -15.82 -70.34
CA LEU A 9 -45.36 -17.07 -70.60
C LEU A 9 -43.91 -16.92 -70.12
N ALA A 10 -43.47 -17.77 -69.18
CA ALA A 10 -42.08 -18.23 -69.06
C ALA A 10 -41.95 -19.28 -67.94
N SER A 11 -42.13 -20.54 -68.34
CA SER A 11 -41.24 -21.68 -68.11
C SER A 11 -40.48 -21.80 -66.78
N LEU A 12 -40.83 -22.85 -66.02
CA LEU A 12 -39.95 -23.49 -65.04
C LEU A 12 -38.64 -23.94 -65.69
N PHE A 13 -37.50 -23.62 -65.07
CA PHE A 13 -36.32 -24.49 -65.10
C PHE A 13 -35.67 -24.43 -63.71
N ALA A 14 -35.83 -25.51 -62.94
CA ALA A 14 -35.16 -25.70 -61.67
C ALA A 14 -33.72 -26.15 -61.93
N MET A 15 -32.75 -25.25 -61.70
CA MET A 15 -31.35 -25.66 -61.53
C MET A 15 -31.10 -25.91 -60.05
N LEU A 16 -30.93 -27.17 -59.68
CA LEU A 16 -30.30 -27.54 -58.41
C LEU A 16 -28.84 -27.05 -58.45
N ILE A 17 -28.55 -25.98 -57.74
CA ILE A 17 -27.17 -25.61 -57.38
C ILE A 17 -26.84 -26.42 -56.12
N LEU A 18 -26.05 -27.49 -56.29
CA LEU A 18 -25.39 -28.15 -55.17
C LEU A 18 -24.37 -27.17 -54.59
N ALA A 19 -24.78 -26.46 -53.54
CA ALA A 19 -23.85 -25.72 -52.70
C ALA A 19 -22.98 -26.75 -51.96
N PHE A 20 -21.76 -26.97 -52.44
CA PHE A 20 -20.68 -27.51 -51.62
C PHE A 20 -20.39 -26.48 -50.52
N ALA A 21 -21.15 -26.56 -49.44
CA ALA A 21 -20.72 -26.01 -48.16
C ALA A 21 -19.48 -26.82 -47.76
N CYS A 22 -18.29 -26.23 -47.87
CA CYS A 22 -17.15 -26.68 -47.10
C CYS A 22 -17.56 -26.61 -45.63
N LYS A 23 -18.02 -27.72 -45.07
CA LYS A 23 -18.00 -27.92 -43.62
C LYS A 23 -16.55 -27.78 -43.21
N LYS A 24 -16.23 -26.67 -42.56
CA LYS A 24 -15.05 -26.60 -41.73
C LYS A 24 -15.36 -27.54 -40.58
N ASP A 25 -14.78 -28.74 -40.60
CA ASP A 25 -14.90 -29.68 -39.50
C ASP A 25 -14.40 -28.94 -38.25
N GLU A 26 -15.28 -28.74 -37.27
CA GLU A 26 -14.89 -28.29 -35.94
C GLU A 26 -14.12 -29.47 -35.33
N GLU A 27 -12.79 -29.39 -35.31
CA GLU A 27 -11.96 -30.33 -34.55
C GLU A 27 -12.44 -30.29 -33.08
N GLU A 28 -13.00 -31.39 -32.59
CA GLU A 28 -13.34 -31.52 -31.18
C GLU A 28 -12.05 -31.40 -30.36
N ASP A 29 -12.00 -30.39 -29.49
CA ASP A 29 -10.87 -30.16 -28.60
C ASP A 29 -10.75 -31.32 -27.59
N THR A 30 -9.85 -32.26 -27.88
CA THR A 30 -9.60 -33.43 -27.03
C THR A 30 -8.71 -33.12 -25.82
N ASN A 31 -8.30 -31.86 -25.63
CA ASN A 31 -7.42 -31.49 -24.53
C ASN A 31 -8.11 -31.59 -23.16
N LEU A 32 -7.39 -32.14 -22.18
CA LEU A 32 -7.81 -32.09 -20.79
C LEU A 32 -7.33 -30.78 -20.15
N TYR A 33 -8.23 -30.07 -19.48
CA TYR A 33 -7.92 -28.80 -18.82
C TYR A 33 -7.96 -28.92 -17.30
N MET A 34 -6.98 -28.33 -16.63
CA MET A 34 -6.91 -28.36 -15.17
C MET A 34 -8.12 -27.60 -14.58
N LYS A 35 -8.79 -28.16 -13.57
CA LYS A 35 -9.87 -27.49 -12.84
C LYS A 35 -9.33 -26.65 -11.68
N GLY A 36 -10.05 -25.59 -11.33
CA GLY A 36 -9.66 -24.64 -10.29
C GLY A 36 -8.78 -23.48 -10.78
N ALA A 37 -8.66 -22.42 -9.99
CA ALA A 37 -7.84 -21.25 -10.33
C ALA A 37 -6.42 -21.46 -9.80
N LEU A 38 -5.40 -21.21 -10.63
CA LEU A 38 -4.01 -21.22 -10.17
C LEU A 38 -3.74 -19.93 -9.39
N VAL A 39 -3.51 -20.03 -8.08
CA VAL A 39 -3.22 -18.89 -7.22
C VAL A 39 -2.03 -19.19 -6.29
N ALA A 40 -1.43 -18.15 -5.73
CA ALA A 40 -0.29 -18.23 -4.83
C ALA A 40 -0.27 -16.99 -3.92
N ASN A 41 0.34 -17.14 -2.75
CA ASN A 41 0.50 -16.09 -1.74
C ASN A 41 1.76 -15.22 -1.99
N VAL A 42 1.98 -14.76 -3.24
CA VAL A 42 3.11 -13.87 -3.54
C VAL A 42 2.80 -12.45 -3.02
N PRO A 43 3.63 -11.89 -2.11
CA PRO A 43 3.42 -10.52 -1.61
C PRO A 43 3.60 -9.48 -2.70
N SER A 44 2.76 -8.44 -2.69
CA SER A 44 2.86 -7.34 -3.67
C SER A 44 4.00 -6.36 -3.37
N HIS A 45 4.51 -6.34 -2.13
CA HIS A 45 5.68 -5.57 -1.75
C HIS A 45 6.55 -6.40 -0.80
N LEU A 46 7.85 -6.19 -0.88
CA LEU A 46 8.88 -6.87 -0.08
C LEU A 46 9.92 -5.84 0.37
N ILE A 47 10.63 -6.16 1.45
CA ILE A 47 11.87 -5.44 1.81
C ILE A 47 13.05 -6.11 1.12
N ALA A 48 14.04 -5.31 0.69
CA ALA A 48 15.29 -5.81 0.13
C ALA A 48 15.92 -6.88 1.04
N GLY A 49 16.31 -8.00 0.44
CA GLY A 49 16.89 -9.15 1.16
C GLY A 49 15.90 -9.96 2.03
N GLU A 50 14.63 -9.58 2.12
CA GLU A 50 13.62 -10.29 2.93
C GLU A 50 13.42 -11.74 2.44
N GLU A 51 13.52 -12.71 3.35
CA GLU A 51 13.19 -14.11 3.05
C GLU A 51 11.67 -14.34 3.12
N ILE A 52 11.12 -14.95 2.08
CA ILE A 52 9.70 -15.29 1.97
C ILE A 52 9.50 -16.74 1.58
N THR A 53 8.40 -17.31 2.07
CA THR A 53 7.90 -18.62 1.65
C THR A 53 6.60 -18.46 0.87
N ILE A 54 6.60 -18.89 -0.39
CA ILE A 54 5.45 -18.81 -1.29
C ILE A 54 5.00 -20.19 -1.74
N LYS A 55 3.69 -20.35 -1.90
CA LYS A 55 2.99 -21.61 -2.09
C LYS A 55 1.91 -21.49 -3.15
N ALA A 56 1.88 -22.44 -4.07
CA ALA A 56 0.85 -22.57 -5.07
C ALA A 56 -0.43 -23.19 -4.47
N SER A 57 -1.61 -22.83 -4.97
CA SER A 57 -2.88 -23.40 -4.54
C SER A 57 -3.98 -23.23 -5.60
N GLY A 58 -5.16 -23.79 -5.31
CA GLY A 58 -6.39 -23.57 -6.07
C GLY A 58 -6.63 -24.50 -7.27
N ILE A 59 -5.61 -25.24 -7.75
CA ILE A 59 -5.84 -26.36 -8.68
C ILE A 59 -6.50 -27.52 -7.93
N THR A 60 -7.62 -28.01 -8.46
CA THR A 60 -8.42 -29.08 -7.84
C THR A 60 -8.45 -30.37 -8.66
N THR A 61 -8.11 -30.32 -9.95
CA THR A 61 -7.98 -31.52 -10.80
C THR A 61 -6.97 -31.24 -11.91
N PRO A 62 -6.00 -32.13 -12.18
CA PRO A 62 -5.69 -33.36 -11.43
C PRO A 62 -5.12 -33.05 -10.03
N THR A 63 -5.10 -34.03 -9.15
CA THR A 63 -4.50 -33.92 -7.80
C THR A 63 -3.15 -34.61 -7.70
N ASP A 64 -2.76 -35.36 -8.73
CA ASP A 64 -1.49 -36.07 -8.85
C ASP A 64 -0.64 -35.50 -9.99
N SER A 65 0.65 -35.86 -10.02
CA SER A 65 1.55 -35.63 -11.15
C SER A 65 1.67 -34.17 -11.62
N LEU A 66 1.33 -33.21 -10.75
CA LEU A 66 1.52 -31.77 -11.00
C LEU A 66 2.98 -31.40 -10.74
N THR A 67 3.60 -30.74 -11.71
CA THR A 67 4.92 -30.11 -11.55
C THR A 67 4.74 -28.61 -11.43
N TYR A 68 5.26 -28.04 -10.34
CA TYR A 68 5.23 -26.61 -10.06
C TYR A 68 6.62 -26.04 -10.32
N LYS A 69 6.73 -25.12 -11.28
CA LYS A 69 7.96 -24.40 -11.59
C LYS A 69 7.74 -22.91 -11.34
N TRP A 70 8.62 -22.32 -10.56
CA TRP A 70 8.66 -20.89 -10.29
C TRP A 70 9.80 -20.27 -11.10
N ILE A 71 9.54 -19.12 -11.70
CA ILE A 71 10.55 -18.23 -12.28
C ILE A 71 10.54 -16.94 -11.46
N THR A 72 11.67 -16.64 -10.86
CA THR A 72 11.87 -15.63 -9.81
C THR A 72 13.14 -14.84 -10.11
N THR A 73 13.27 -14.36 -11.34
CA THR A 73 14.49 -13.67 -11.83
C THR A 73 14.89 -12.52 -10.90
N GLY A 74 16.15 -12.53 -10.45
CA GLY A 74 16.72 -11.50 -9.57
C GLY A 74 16.56 -11.78 -8.07
N PHE A 75 15.76 -12.77 -7.68
CA PHE A 75 15.70 -13.26 -6.30
C PHE A 75 16.92 -14.16 -5.99
N SER A 76 17.00 -14.68 -4.78
CA SER A 76 18.08 -15.60 -4.38
C SER A 76 18.24 -16.85 -5.28
N ALA A 77 17.21 -17.22 -6.03
CA ALA A 77 17.29 -18.19 -7.11
C ALA A 77 16.31 -17.83 -8.23
N ASP A 78 16.77 -17.88 -9.49
CA ASP A 78 15.96 -17.46 -10.65
C ASP A 78 14.90 -18.49 -11.08
N SER A 79 15.06 -19.75 -10.68
CA SER A 79 14.10 -20.81 -10.96
C SER A 79 14.13 -21.88 -9.90
N LEU A 80 12.96 -22.28 -9.42
CA LEU A 80 12.81 -23.36 -8.45
C LEU A 80 11.66 -24.29 -8.83
N PHE A 81 11.70 -25.51 -8.30
CA PHE A 81 10.60 -26.46 -8.39
C PHE A 81 10.07 -26.76 -6.99
N GLY A 82 8.76 -26.92 -6.89
CA GLY A 82 8.11 -27.22 -5.62
C GLY A 82 6.74 -26.60 -5.52
N HIS A 83 5.83 -27.28 -4.84
CA HIS A 83 4.51 -26.73 -4.52
C HIS A 83 4.62 -25.50 -3.60
N GLU A 84 5.64 -25.48 -2.76
CA GLU A 84 6.04 -24.42 -1.85
C GLU A 84 7.56 -24.21 -2.01
N ILE A 85 8.01 -22.96 -2.03
CA ILE A 85 9.41 -22.57 -2.16
C ILE A 85 9.75 -21.43 -1.21
N THR A 86 11.02 -21.33 -0.83
CA THR A 86 11.57 -20.22 -0.04
C THR A 86 12.63 -19.50 -0.86
N ILE A 87 12.53 -18.17 -0.92
CA ILE A 87 13.45 -17.29 -1.68
C ILE A 87 13.66 -16.00 -0.90
N SER A 88 14.78 -15.32 -1.14
CA SER A 88 15.04 -13.97 -0.64
C SER A 88 14.79 -12.94 -1.73
N ALA A 89 14.17 -11.82 -1.35
CA ALA A 89 13.97 -10.69 -2.23
C ALA A 89 15.32 -10.15 -2.74
N PRO A 90 15.36 -9.60 -3.97
CA PRO A 90 16.52 -8.87 -4.48
C PRO A 90 17.00 -7.79 -3.50
N GLU A 91 18.31 -7.52 -3.46
CA GLU A 91 18.86 -6.41 -2.69
C GLU A 91 18.59 -5.05 -3.37
N GLU A 92 18.47 -5.04 -4.70
CA GLU A 92 18.18 -3.82 -5.46
C GLU A 92 16.68 -3.50 -5.41
N PRO A 93 16.27 -2.30 -4.93
CA PRO A 93 14.88 -1.87 -4.95
C PRO A 93 14.36 -1.73 -6.38
N GLY A 94 13.10 -2.12 -6.60
CA GLY A 94 12.53 -2.05 -7.94
C GLY A 94 11.27 -2.87 -8.13
N ASN A 95 10.84 -2.99 -9.39
CA ASN A 95 9.70 -3.81 -9.77
C ASN A 95 10.20 -5.17 -10.27
N TYR A 96 9.65 -6.24 -9.71
CA TYR A 96 10.00 -7.61 -10.04
C TYR A 96 8.74 -8.41 -10.38
N ALA A 97 8.94 -9.56 -11.02
CA ALA A 97 7.86 -10.48 -11.36
C ALA A 97 8.19 -11.90 -10.88
N VAL A 98 7.17 -12.59 -10.40
CA VAL A 98 7.21 -14.02 -10.08
C VAL A 98 6.21 -14.72 -10.99
N ALA A 99 6.68 -15.69 -11.77
CA ALA A 99 5.84 -16.50 -12.64
C ALA A 99 5.75 -17.93 -12.11
N LEU A 100 4.53 -18.44 -11.97
CA LEU A 100 4.23 -19.79 -11.57
C LEU A 100 3.68 -20.57 -12.76
N TYR A 101 4.35 -21.66 -13.11
CA TYR A 101 3.92 -22.61 -14.13
C TYR A 101 3.55 -23.92 -13.47
N VAL A 102 2.37 -24.43 -13.78
CA VAL A 102 1.91 -25.76 -13.38
C VAL A 102 1.72 -26.60 -14.63
N THR A 103 2.47 -27.69 -14.71
CA THR A 103 2.44 -28.62 -15.84
C THR A 103 2.00 -30.01 -15.40
N HIS A 104 1.46 -30.77 -16.34
CA HIS A 104 1.04 -32.15 -16.12
C HIS A 104 1.09 -32.94 -17.46
N PRO A 105 1.43 -34.24 -17.49
CA PRO A 105 1.59 -35.00 -18.73
C PRO A 105 0.36 -35.05 -19.65
N ARG A 106 -0.85 -35.04 -19.07
CA ARG A 106 -2.12 -35.17 -19.79
C ARG A 106 -2.96 -33.89 -19.88
N TYR A 107 -2.61 -32.86 -19.10
CA TYR A 107 -3.45 -31.67 -18.98
C TYR A 107 -2.70 -30.46 -19.50
N VAL A 108 -3.43 -29.54 -20.13
CA VAL A 108 -2.89 -28.25 -20.57
C VAL A 108 -2.36 -27.49 -19.35
N SER A 109 -1.13 -26.99 -19.48
CA SER A 109 -0.43 -26.24 -18.43
C SER A 109 -1.17 -24.95 -18.07
N LYS A 110 -1.02 -24.52 -16.81
CA LYS A 110 -1.49 -23.21 -16.33
C LYS A 110 -0.32 -22.34 -15.93
N THR A 111 -0.46 -21.04 -16.14
CA THR A 111 0.51 -20.04 -15.75
C THR A 111 -0.18 -18.92 -14.99
N GLN A 112 0.49 -18.39 -13.98
CA GLN A 112 0.07 -17.20 -13.26
C GLN A 112 1.28 -16.30 -13.00
N ASN A 113 1.13 -15.01 -13.27
CA ASN A 113 2.16 -14.00 -13.03
C ASN A 113 1.76 -13.10 -11.87
N TYR A 114 2.75 -12.71 -11.07
CA TYR A 114 2.62 -11.80 -9.95
C TYR A 114 3.66 -10.70 -10.09
N ASN A 115 3.24 -9.45 -9.90
CA ASN A 115 4.17 -8.33 -9.80
C ASN A 115 4.40 -8.05 -8.32
N THR A 116 5.64 -7.74 -7.97
CA THR A 116 6.03 -7.33 -6.62
C THR A 116 6.99 -6.16 -6.66
N ILE A 117 6.92 -5.30 -5.65
CA ILE A 117 7.78 -4.13 -5.52
C ILE A 117 8.73 -4.37 -4.34
N VAL A 118 10.02 -4.39 -4.61
CA VAL A 118 11.05 -4.46 -3.58
C VAL A 118 11.39 -3.03 -3.14
N LEU A 119 11.37 -2.82 -1.83
CA LEU A 119 11.61 -1.55 -1.16
C LEU A 119 12.81 -1.67 -0.22
N ASP A 120 13.56 -0.59 -0.07
CA ASP A 120 14.57 -0.47 0.98
C ASP A 120 14.28 0.78 1.82
N PRO A 121 13.83 0.63 3.07
CA PRO A 121 13.49 1.75 3.93
C PRO A 121 14.71 2.57 4.36
N ASN A 122 15.94 2.13 4.06
CA ASN A 122 17.19 2.80 4.42
C ASN A 122 17.95 3.41 3.23
N SER A 123 17.56 3.10 2.00
CA SER A 123 18.17 3.66 0.78
C SER A 123 17.40 4.87 0.27
N ASP A 124 18.10 5.94 -0.09
CA ASP A 124 17.49 7.14 -0.68
C ASP A 124 16.94 6.89 -2.11
N ASP A 125 17.46 5.88 -2.82
CA ASP A 125 16.95 5.49 -4.13
C ASP A 125 15.57 4.82 -4.02
N SER A 126 15.31 4.17 -2.89
CA SER A 126 14.02 3.56 -2.58
C SER A 126 13.13 4.47 -1.74
N PHE A 127 13.49 4.81 -0.51
CA PHE A 127 12.73 5.70 0.36
C PHE A 127 13.44 7.06 0.53
N GLY A 128 13.36 7.87 -0.52
CA GLY A 128 14.12 9.11 -0.65
C GLY A 128 13.38 10.37 -0.20
N GLY A 129 14.13 11.47 -0.11
CA GLY A 129 13.61 12.82 0.18
C GLY A 129 13.26 13.08 1.64
N VAL A 130 13.30 12.04 2.50
CA VAL A 130 13.05 12.12 3.94
C VAL A 130 14.29 12.52 4.73
N VAL A 131 14.10 13.13 5.89
CA VAL A 131 15.17 13.50 6.82
C VAL A 131 15.16 12.54 8.01
N ARG A 132 16.18 11.71 8.17
CA ARG A 132 16.20 10.76 9.29
C ARG A 132 16.46 11.45 10.62
N GLY A 133 17.28 12.49 10.65
CA GLY A 133 17.75 13.10 11.90
C GLY A 133 19.01 12.39 12.43
N ASP A 134 19.76 13.06 13.30
CA ASP A 134 21.02 12.54 13.85
C ASP A 134 20.78 11.70 15.11
N ASP A 135 19.71 11.99 15.84
CA ASP A 135 19.35 11.33 17.08
C ASP A 135 18.33 10.21 16.87
N SER A 136 18.43 9.18 17.71
CA SER A 136 17.53 8.02 17.65
C SER A 136 17.45 7.26 18.96
N ILE A 137 16.39 6.47 19.07
CA ILE A 137 16.23 5.44 20.10
C ILE A 137 16.10 4.06 19.45
N VAL A 138 16.36 3.01 20.23
CA VAL A 138 15.97 1.64 19.87
C VAL A 138 14.84 1.23 20.80
N ASP A 139 13.67 0.96 20.23
CA ASP A 139 12.52 0.45 20.97
C ASP A 139 12.84 -0.98 21.45
N GLN A 140 12.91 -1.17 22.77
CA GLN A 140 13.29 -2.45 23.36
C GLN A 140 12.26 -3.56 23.12
N ARG A 141 11.03 -3.19 22.73
CA ARG A 141 9.93 -4.13 22.52
C ARG A 141 10.04 -4.88 21.19
N ASP A 142 10.68 -4.28 20.18
CA ASP A 142 10.81 -4.86 18.84
C ASP A 142 12.20 -4.70 18.20
N GLY A 143 13.15 -4.04 18.88
CA GLY A 143 14.49 -3.77 18.39
C GLY A 143 14.54 -2.70 17.30
N LYS A 144 13.42 -2.03 16.99
CA LYS A 144 13.37 -1.07 15.89
C LYS A 144 14.01 0.25 16.29
N LYS A 145 14.83 0.78 15.39
CA LYS A 145 15.44 2.10 15.51
C LYS A 145 14.45 3.17 15.06
N TYR A 146 14.12 4.11 15.93
CA TYR A 146 13.29 5.28 15.63
C TYR A 146 14.12 6.55 15.79
N TYR A 147 14.26 7.29 14.71
CA TYR A 147 14.88 8.60 14.76
C TYR A 147 13.88 9.67 15.20
N TYR A 148 14.39 10.76 15.76
CA TYR A 148 13.57 11.88 16.21
C TYR A 148 14.18 13.24 15.89
N VAL A 149 13.34 14.26 15.86
CA VAL A 149 13.68 15.66 15.62
C VAL A 149 13.02 16.55 16.67
N THR A 150 13.65 17.67 17.02
CA THR A 150 13.12 18.57 18.04
C THR A 150 12.32 19.71 17.39
N ALA A 151 11.10 19.92 17.87
CA ALA A 151 10.22 21.03 17.46
C ALA A 151 9.29 21.42 18.60
N GLY A 152 9.21 22.72 18.92
CA GLY A 152 8.31 23.23 19.95
C GLY A 152 8.61 22.75 21.37
N GLY A 153 9.89 22.50 21.70
CA GLY A 153 10.29 21.97 23.00
C GLY A 153 9.97 20.49 23.21
N LEU A 154 9.64 19.77 22.14
CA LEU A 154 9.36 18.34 22.14
C LEU A 154 10.26 17.62 21.13
N ASP A 155 10.67 16.41 21.48
CA ASP A 155 11.26 15.48 20.52
C ASP A 155 10.12 14.69 19.86
N TRP A 156 10.06 14.70 18.53
CA TRP A 156 9.08 13.99 17.72
C TRP A 156 9.76 12.88 16.94
N PHE A 157 9.17 11.68 16.91
CA PHE A 157 9.60 10.68 15.94
C PHE A 157 9.58 11.26 14.53
N ALA A 158 10.67 11.10 13.78
CA ALA A 158 10.77 11.57 12.40
C ALA A 158 9.91 10.72 11.44
N PHE A 159 9.47 9.54 11.86
CA PHE A 159 8.62 8.62 11.10
C PHE A 159 7.44 8.10 11.94
N ASN A 160 6.41 7.58 11.28
CA ASN A 160 5.30 6.95 11.97
C ASN A 160 5.77 5.69 12.72
N LEU A 161 5.19 5.46 13.90
CA LEU A 161 5.45 4.26 14.70
C LEU A 161 5.07 2.98 13.93
N ASN A 162 5.91 1.95 13.97
CA ASN A 162 5.69 0.64 13.34
C ASN A 162 5.86 -0.51 14.36
N TRP A 163 5.40 -0.31 15.59
CA TRP A 163 5.44 -1.35 16.62
C TRP A 163 4.40 -2.43 16.32
N LYS A 164 4.85 -3.68 16.11
CA LYS A 164 3.98 -4.79 15.68
C LYS A 164 3.08 -5.37 16.79
N GLY A 165 3.25 -4.95 18.04
CA GLY A 165 2.44 -5.43 19.16
C GLY A 165 0.97 -5.00 19.10
N ALA A 166 0.66 -3.98 18.30
CA ALA A 166 -0.71 -3.55 17.99
C ALA A 166 -0.79 -2.97 16.56
N GLY A 167 -2.00 -2.58 16.14
CA GLY A 167 -2.21 -1.93 14.85
C GLY A 167 -1.92 -2.84 13.65
N LYS A 168 -2.06 -2.27 12.45
CA LYS A 168 -1.91 -2.97 11.17
C LYS A 168 -1.12 -2.14 10.17
N ALA A 169 -0.22 -2.80 9.44
CA ALA A 169 0.40 -2.21 8.27
C ALA A 169 -0.65 -1.98 7.17
N TYR A 170 -0.42 -1.00 6.30
CA TYR A 170 -1.38 -0.67 5.25
C TYR A 170 -1.65 -1.88 4.34
N MET A 171 -2.94 -2.21 4.11
CA MET A 171 -3.39 -3.42 3.40
C MET A 171 -2.84 -4.75 3.97
N LEU A 172 -2.42 -4.77 5.24
CA LEU A 172 -1.79 -5.93 5.88
C LEU A 172 -0.46 -6.36 5.22
N ILE A 173 0.22 -5.43 4.52
CA ILE A 173 1.52 -5.70 3.88
C ILE A 173 2.62 -5.15 4.78
N ASP A 174 3.36 -6.04 5.44
CA ASP A 174 4.39 -5.66 6.42
C ASP A 174 5.48 -4.74 5.84
N ALA A 175 5.91 -4.98 4.59
CA ALA A 175 6.87 -4.11 3.91
C ALA A 175 6.38 -2.65 3.80
N LEU A 176 5.07 -2.41 3.66
CA LEU A 176 4.52 -1.04 3.69
C LEU A 176 4.57 -0.44 5.10
N GLY A 177 4.55 -1.26 6.15
CA GLY A 177 4.75 -0.80 7.53
C GLY A 177 6.15 -0.23 7.75
N GLU A 178 7.17 -0.75 7.07
CA GLU A 178 8.54 -0.23 7.15
C GLU A 178 8.68 1.18 6.56
N ILE A 179 7.82 1.55 5.60
CA ILE A 179 7.80 2.87 4.96
C ILE A 179 6.83 3.82 5.65
N TYR A 180 5.57 3.41 5.81
CA TYR A 180 4.46 4.27 6.22
C TYR A 180 4.17 4.22 7.72
N GLY A 181 4.80 3.29 8.46
CA GLY A 181 4.36 2.92 9.80
C GLY A 181 3.08 2.09 9.81
N ARG A 182 2.53 1.87 10.99
CA ARG A 182 1.25 1.17 11.19
C ARG A 182 0.12 2.14 11.45
N LEU A 183 -1.08 1.68 11.12
CA LEU A 183 -2.32 2.30 11.51
C LEU A 183 -2.80 1.61 12.79
N TYR A 184 -3.14 2.40 13.81
CA TYR A 184 -3.65 1.93 15.09
C TYR A 184 -5.08 2.43 15.25
N SER A 185 -5.94 1.64 15.87
CA SER A 185 -7.14 2.19 16.50
C SER A 185 -6.73 3.13 17.63
N TRP A 186 -7.61 4.03 18.07
CA TRP A 186 -7.24 4.97 19.11
C TRP A 186 -6.97 4.26 20.44
N GLU A 187 -7.71 3.19 20.75
CA GLU A 187 -7.48 2.36 21.93
C GLU A 187 -6.09 1.69 21.92
N GLU A 188 -5.66 1.19 20.76
CA GLU A 188 -4.31 0.67 20.59
C GLU A 188 -3.25 1.77 20.69
N ALA A 189 -3.51 2.94 20.09
CA ALA A 189 -2.58 4.05 20.02
C ALA A 189 -2.14 4.52 21.41
N LYS A 190 -3.05 4.62 22.39
CA LYS A 190 -2.78 5.11 23.76
C LYS A 190 -1.60 4.45 24.47
N SER A 191 -1.27 3.21 24.11
CA SER A 191 -0.17 2.45 24.71
C SER A 191 0.90 2.02 23.69
N ALA A 192 0.82 2.55 22.46
CA ALA A 192 1.67 2.12 21.37
C ALA A 192 3.09 2.70 21.46
N CYS A 193 3.27 3.91 21.97
CA CYS A 193 4.59 4.53 22.07
C CYS A 193 5.49 3.83 23.11
N PRO A 194 6.82 3.77 22.88
CA PRO A 194 7.74 3.11 23.79
C PRO A 194 7.90 3.89 25.10
N ASP A 195 8.46 3.22 26.12
CA ASP A 195 8.70 3.83 27.44
C ASP A 195 9.48 5.15 27.32
N GLY A 196 9.01 6.18 28.05
CA GLY A 196 9.55 7.54 27.97
C GLY A 196 9.03 8.37 26.79
N TRP A 197 8.18 7.79 25.94
CA TRP A 197 7.48 8.47 24.85
C TRP A 197 5.97 8.32 25.03
N ARG A 198 5.21 9.23 24.42
CA ARG A 198 3.74 9.26 24.46
C ARG A 198 3.16 9.50 23.07
N VAL A 199 1.88 9.17 22.91
CA VAL A 199 1.08 9.70 21.79
C VAL A 199 0.89 11.19 22.04
N PRO A 200 1.06 12.06 21.03
CA PRO A 200 0.90 13.50 21.20
C PRO A 200 -0.54 13.82 21.58
N ASP A 201 -0.73 14.59 22.64
CA ASP A 201 -2.03 15.19 22.98
C ASP A 201 -2.25 16.50 22.21
N ASN A 202 -3.39 17.17 22.41
CA ASN A 202 -3.69 18.41 21.72
C ASN A 202 -2.68 19.52 22.04
N SER A 203 -2.12 19.55 23.25
CA SER A 203 -1.12 20.56 23.67
C SER A 203 0.25 20.32 23.03
N ASP A 204 0.62 19.06 22.81
CA ASP A 204 1.81 18.68 22.05
C ASP A 204 1.69 19.16 20.59
N TRP A 205 0.54 18.91 19.99
CA TRP A 205 0.19 19.39 18.65
C TRP A 205 0.25 20.93 18.58
N GLU A 206 -0.34 21.65 19.54
CA GLU A 206 -0.25 23.12 19.62
C GLU A 206 1.20 23.61 19.69
N SER A 207 2.05 22.94 20.46
CA SER A 207 3.48 23.29 20.58
C SER A 207 4.21 23.17 19.25
N LEU A 208 3.95 22.12 18.47
CA LEU A 208 4.47 21.97 17.11
C LEU A 208 3.95 23.10 16.19
N ALA A 209 2.64 23.35 16.19
CA ALA A 209 2.05 24.38 15.34
C ALA A 209 2.55 25.79 15.66
N THR A 210 2.72 26.11 16.95
CA THR A 210 3.29 27.39 17.38
C THR A 210 4.75 27.54 16.97
N ALA A 211 5.55 26.46 17.03
CA ALA A 211 6.93 26.48 16.54
C ALA A 211 7.01 26.73 15.03
N VAL A 212 6.08 26.18 14.24
CA VAL A 212 6.00 26.41 12.79
C VAL A 212 5.49 27.81 12.47
N ALA A 213 4.40 28.25 13.12
CA ALA A 213 3.72 29.51 12.81
C ALA A 213 4.40 30.75 13.39
N GLY A 214 5.21 30.61 14.44
CA GLY A 214 5.77 31.72 15.20
C GLY A 214 4.74 32.49 16.05
N ALA A 215 3.56 31.92 16.27
CA ALA A 215 2.48 32.51 17.06
C ALA A 215 1.63 31.43 17.75
N ASN A 216 0.92 31.81 18.80
CA ASN A 216 0.00 30.92 19.51
C ASN A 216 -1.03 30.33 18.54
N THR A 217 -1.07 29.00 18.40
CA THR A 217 -1.88 28.31 17.40
C THR A 217 -2.70 27.19 18.06
N PRO A 218 -3.92 27.48 18.55
CA PRO A 218 -4.77 26.52 19.25
C PRO A 218 -5.14 25.29 18.42
N PHE A 219 -5.46 24.19 19.10
CA PHE A 219 -5.74 22.92 18.46
C PHE A 219 -7.02 22.96 17.60
N ASP A 220 -8.05 23.70 18.00
CA ASP A 220 -9.28 23.80 17.22
C ASP A 220 -9.15 24.67 15.94
N GLY A 221 -7.94 25.14 15.64
CA GLY A 221 -7.60 25.83 14.39
C GLY A 221 -7.35 24.88 13.22
N LYS A 222 -7.69 25.35 12.01
CA LYS A 222 -7.37 24.65 10.74
C LYS A 222 -5.88 24.69 10.35
N TRP A 223 -5.08 25.51 11.03
CA TRP A 223 -3.64 25.69 10.80
C TRP A 223 -3.30 25.94 9.32
N SER A 224 -3.79 27.08 8.79
CA SER A 224 -3.62 27.37 7.38
C SER A 224 -2.15 27.49 6.97
N GLY A 225 -1.79 26.80 5.90
CA GLY A 225 -0.41 26.75 5.40
C GLY A 225 0.54 25.81 6.14
N LEU A 226 0.24 25.40 7.38
CA LEU A 226 1.20 24.65 8.20
C LEU A 226 1.42 23.21 7.72
N GLY A 227 0.47 22.66 6.97
CA GLY A 227 0.62 21.35 6.34
C GLY A 227 1.75 21.37 5.32
N ALA A 228 1.80 22.38 4.46
CA ALA A 228 2.89 22.58 3.50
C ALA A 228 4.26 22.73 4.20
N GLU A 229 4.30 23.43 5.32
CA GLU A 229 5.53 23.62 6.10
C GLU A 229 6.12 22.31 6.63
N LEU A 230 5.29 21.37 7.09
CA LEU A 230 5.73 20.09 7.69
C LEU A 230 5.83 18.93 6.68
N THR A 231 5.25 19.09 5.48
CA THR A 231 5.21 18.01 4.49
C THR A 231 6.53 17.85 3.76
N VAL A 232 6.95 16.60 3.59
CA VAL A 232 8.15 16.22 2.88
C VAL A 232 7.86 15.76 1.45
N ARG A 233 8.77 16.08 0.53
CA ARG A 233 8.74 15.55 -0.85
C ARG A 233 9.38 14.16 -0.91
N ALA A 234 8.78 13.21 -0.21
CA ALA A 234 9.29 11.84 -0.15
C ALA A 234 8.97 11.05 -1.43
N THR A 235 9.86 10.13 -1.79
CA THR A 235 9.72 9.22 -2.92
C THR A 235 9.76 7.75 -2.47
N LEU A 236 9.08 6.89 -3.22
CA LEU A 236 9.16 5.45 -3.11
C LEU A 236 9.59 4.87 -4.47
N ASN A 237 10.78 4.29 -4.57
CA ASN A 237 11.45 3.88 -5.81
C ASN A 237 11.38 5.00 -6.87
N SER A 238 11.84 6.19 -6.49
CA SER A 238 11.79 7.44 -7.31
C SER A 238 10.39 7.95 -7.70
N ILE A 239 9.31 7.37 -7.19
CA ILE A 239 7.93 7.85 -7.43
C ILE A 239 7.48 8.70 -6.24
N ASN A 240 6.96 9.91 -6.49
CA ASN A 240 6.43 10.76 -5.41
C ASN A 240 5.36 10.03 -4.59
N MET A 241 5.52 10.03 -3.27
CA MET A 241 4.56 9.40 -2.36
C MET A 241 3.27 10.21 -2.26
N TRP A 242 3.39 11.53 -2.17
CA TRP A 242 2.24 12.43 -2.25
C TRP A 242 1.78 12.54 -3.69
N LYS A 243 0.47 12.42 -3.90
CA LYS A 243 -0.18 12.76 -5.16
C LYS A 243 0.15 14.20 -5.52
N TYR A 244 0.38 14.44 -6.81
CA TYR A 244 0.71 15.76 -7.31
C TYR A 244 -0.39 16.78 -6.99
N SER A 245 0.02 17.93 -6.46
CA SER A 245 -0.81 19.13 -6.32
C SER A 245 0.04 20.38 -6.57
N PRO A 246 -0.49 21.38 -7.30
CA PRO A 246 0.17 22.68 -7.43
C PRO A 246 0.06 23.54 -6.14
N ASN A 247 -0.81 23.17 -5.20
CA ASN A 247 -1.07 23.92 -3.98
C ASN A 247 -0.15 23.53 -2.81
N MET A 248 0.62 22.44 -2.96
CA MET A 248 1.53 21.94 -1.94
C MET A 248 2.98 22.32 -2.22
N ASN A 249 3.55 23.13 -1.34
CA ASN A 249 4.97 23.41 -1.30
C ASN A 249 5.62 22.67 -0.12
N PHE A 250 6.43 21.66 -0.41
CA PHE A 250 7.00 20.73 0.56
C PHE A 250 8.24 21.33 1.23
N LYS A 251 8.11 21.92 2.44
CA LYS A 251 9.27 22.52 3.13
C LYS A 251 9.94 21.62 4.16
N ASN A 252 9.22 20.63 4.69
CA ASN A 252 9.70 19.69 5.71
C ASN A 252 10.45 20.35 6.88
N MET A 253 9.88 21.41 7.46
CA MET A 253 10.44 22.09 8.61
C MET A 253 10.77 21.10 9.72
N PHE A 254 11.92 21.33 10.38
CA PHE A 254 12.49 20.48 11.44
C PHE A 254 12.82 19.05 11.02
N GLY A 255 12.58 18.63 9.76
CA GLY A 255 12.71 17.23 9.36
C GLY A 255 11.59 16.33 9.87
N TRP A 256 10.39 16.87 10.11
CA TRP A 256 9.25 16.15 10.71
C TRP A 256 8.69 15.01 9.83
N ASN A 257 8.91 15.09 8.51
CA ASN A 257 8.49 14.14 7.48
C ASN A 257 6.99 13.76 7.52
N ALA A 258 6.11 14.72 7.23
CA ALA A 258 4.72 14.37 6.97
C ALA A 258 4.60 13.57 5.66
N ILE A 259 4.26 12.28 5.77
CA ILE A 259 4.07 11.36 4.63
C ILE A 259 2.61 10.88 4.54
N PRO A 260 2.12 10.49 3.34
CA PRO A 260 0.72 10.17 3.11
C PRO A 260 0.42 8.70 3.37
N SER A 261 0.43 8.29 4.64
CA SER A 261 0.19 6.91 5.07
C SER A 261 -1.24 6.42 4.84
N GLY A 262 -2.18 7.32 4.56
CA GLY A 262 -3.60 7.02 4.49
C GLY A 262 -4.16 6.65 5.86
N ASN A 263 -5.32 6.01 5.85
CA ASN A 263 -6.05 5.58 7.04
C ASN A 263 -6.80 4.27 6.78
N SER A 264 -7.43 3.72 7.82
CA SER A 264 -8.32 2.57 7.69
C SER A 264 -9.67 2.81 8.36
N THR A 265 -10.68 2.06 7.95
CA THR A 265 -12.03 2.08 8.55
C THR A 265 -12.57 0.66 8.75
N GLY A 266 -13.61 0.53 9.57
CA GLY A 266 -14.31 -0.73 9.81
C GLY A 266 -13.45 -1.77 10.52
N ASN A 267 -12.62 -1.36 11.49
CA ASN A 267 -11.69 -2.23 12.22
C ASN A 267 -10.66 -2.87 11.27
N PHE A 268 -9.97 -2.03 10.49
CA PHE A 268 -8.95 -2.45 9.51
C PHE A 268 -9.47 -3.32 8.34
N ARG A 269 -10.78 -3.26 8.05
CA ARG A 269 -11.38 -3.96 6.90
C ARG A 269 -11.16 -3.22 5.58
N THR A 270 -11.07 -1.90 5.63
CA THR A 270 -10.89 -1.04 4.44
C THR A 270 -9.73 -0.11 4.67
N TYR A 271 -8.80 -0.06 3.71
CA TYR A 271 -7.66 0.86 3.70
C TYR A 271 -7.87 1.90 2.60
N LEU A 272 -7.71 3.17 2.94
CA LEU A 272 -8.06 4.30 2.09
C LEU A 272 -6.93 5.33 2.09
N ASN A 273 -6.94 6.19 1.07
CA ASN A 273 -6.26 7.48 1.09
C ASN A 273 -4.72 7.47 1.16
N ARG A 274 -4.05 6.32 1.02
CA ARG A 274 -2.58 6.29 0.86
C ARG A 274 -2.18 7.09 -0.38
N GLY A 275 -1.20 7.97 -0.21
CA GLY A 275 -0.77 8.92 -1.24
C GLY A 275 -1.59 10.22 -1.28
N GLU A 276 -2.73 10.29 -0.59
CA GLU A 276 -3.60 11.47 -0.59
C GLU A 276 -3.73 12.13 0.78
N TYR A 277 -3.62 11.36 1.87
CA TYR A 277 -3.74 11.87 3.23
C TYR A 277 -2.62 11.34 4.12
N GLY A 278 -2.08 12.22 4.95
CA GLY A 278 -1.37 11.85 6.18
C GLY A 278 -2.30 12.09 7.36
N VAL A 279 -2.43 11.11 8.26
CA VAL A 279 -3.43 11.15 9.35
C VAL A 279 -2.77 10.65 10.64
N TRP A 280 -2.86 11.45 11.71
CA TRP A 280 -2.21 11.18 12.98
C TRP A 280 -3.15 11.37 14.17
N TRP A 281 -3.18 10.40 15.06
CA TRP A 281 -3.99 10.50 16.29
C TRP A 281 -3.48 11.61 17.23
N SER A 282 -4.43 12.22 17.94
CA SER A 282 -4.20 12.85 19.24
C SER A 282 -4.54 11.87 20.35
N ALA A 283 -3.83 11.97 21.48
CA ALA A 283 -4.14 11.23 22.70
C ALA A 283 -5.44 11.73 23.37
N ASP A 284 -5.96 12.90 22.98
CA ASP A 284 -7.19 13.45 23.53
C ASP A 284 -8.44 12.88 22.87
N GLU A 285 -9.41 12.52 23.71
CA GLU A 285 -10.73 12.12 23.25
C GLU A 285 -11.63 13.34 23.00
N LYS A 286 -12.55 13.19 22.05
CA LYS A 286 -13.63 14.14 21.84
C LYS A 286 -14.80 13.84 22.77
N ASP A 287 -15.16 12.58 22.86
CA ASP A 287 -16.24 12.06 23.71
C ASP A 287 -16.07 10.54 23.92
N ALA A 288 -17.10 9.87 24.45
CA ALA A 288 -17.05 8.44 24.76
C ALA A 288 -16.76 7.55 23.53
N ASN A 289 -17.15 7.98 22.32
CA ASN A 289 -17.05 7.19 21.11
C ASN A 289 -15.90 7.63 20.21
N ASP A 290 -15.60 8.92 20.18
CA ASP A 290 -14.71 9.53 19.20
C ASP A 290 -13.47 10.16 19.85
N ALA A 291 -12.38 10.18 19.09
CA ALA A 291 -11.13 10.84 19.46
C ALA A 291 -10.61 11.75 18.35
N TYR A 292 -9.78 12.73 18.72
CA TYR A 292 -9.25 13.71 17.79
C TYR A 292 -8.08 13.17 16.97
N TYR A 293 -7.99 13.62 15.73
CA TYR A 293 -6.83 13.39 14.87
C TYR A 293 -6.51 14.62 14.03
N ARG A 294 -5.26 14.72 13.60
CA ARG A 294 -4.75 15.71 12.66
C ARG A 294 -4.57 15.10 11.29
N TYR A 295 -4.78 15.88 10.23
CA TYR A 295 -4.54 15.38 8.87
C TYR A 295 -4.05 16.45 7.90
N ILE A 296 -3.24 16.03 6.93
CA ILE A 296 -2.85 16.82 5.76
C ILE A 296 -3.43 16.14 4.53
N TYR A 297 -4.10 16.92 3.68
CA TYR A 297 -4.64 16.46 2.40
C TYR A 297 -3.75 16.94 1.26
N PHE A 298 -3.47 16.08 0.27
CA PHE A 298 -2.47 16.36 -0.78
C PHE A 298 -2.72 17.63 -1.58
N ASP A 299 -3.97 18.11 -1.65
CA ASP A 299 -4.33 19.30 -2.43
C ASP A 299 -4.68 20.51 -1.54
N SER A 300 -4.24 20.51 -0.29
CA SER A 300 -4.42 21.62 0.64
C SER A 300 -3.16 21.85 1.48
N PRO A 301 -2.66 23.10 1.58
CA PRO A 301 -1.50 23.42 2.40
C PRO A 301 -1.81 23.46 3.90
N ASP A 302 -3.07 23.26 4.30
CA ASP A 302 -3.52 23.39 5.69
C ASP A 302 -3.26 22.10 6.49
N PHE A 303 -3.25 22.22 7.82
CA PHE A 303 -3.12 21.07 8.72
C PHE A 303 -4.29 20.99 9.73
N PRO A 304 -5.53 20.77 9.23
CA PRO A 304 -6.72 20.71 10.06
C PRO A 304 -6.75 19.52 11.01
N TYR A 305 -7.70 19.58 11.95
CA TYR A 305 -8.08 18.47 12.82
C TYR A 305 -9.48 17.96 12.46
N ASN A 306 -9.81 16.75 12.90
CA ASN A 306 -11.15 16.20 12.91
C ASN A 306 -11.23 15.13 14.02
N TYR A 307 -12.31 14.36 14.06
CA TYR A 307 -12.51 13.27 15.01
C TYR A 307 -13.08 12.03 14.33
N ALA A 308 -12.77 10.86 14.89
CA ALA A 308 -13.29 9.59 14.40
C ALA A 308 -13.45 8.58 15.54
N ASN A 309 -14.24 7.54 15.26
CA ASN A 309 -14.55 6.50 16.21
C ASN A 309 -13.30 5.74 16.66
N LYS A 310 -13.14 5.61 17.99
CA LYS A 310 -11.96 5.06 18.66
C LYS A 310 -11.62 3.62 18.26
N GLY A 311 -12.62 2.79 17.98
CA GLY A 311 -12.42 1.38 17.68
C GLY A 311 -12.35 1.03 16.19
N SER A 312 -13.02 1.83 15.34
CA SER A 312 -13.20 1.48 13.93
C SER A 312 -12.35 2.26 12.94
N PHE A 313 -11.81 3.40 13.33
CA PHE A 313 -10.88 4.18 12.52
C PHE A 313 -9.43 3.81 12.87
N GLY A 314 -8.57 3.72 11.87
CA GLY A 314 -7.15 3.52 12.06
C GLY A 314 -6.33 4.66 11.47
N ALA A 315 -5.48 5.28 12.28
CA ALA A 315 -4.56 6.35 11.89
C ALA A 315 -3.14 6.07 12.38
N ALA A 316 -2.15 6.78 11.83
CA ALA A 316 -0.78 6.65 12.27
C ALA A 316 -0.55 7.29 13.65
N VAL A 317 0.52 6.89 14.30
CA VAL A 317 1.00 7.47 15.57
C VAL A 317 2.39 8.06 15.35
N ARG A 318 2.60 9.27 15.86
CA ARG A 318 3.88 9.99 15.81
C ARG A 318 4.31 10.29 17.24
N CYS A 319 5.10 9.40 17.84
CA CYS A 319 5.41 9.49 19.27
C CYS A 319 6.21 10.76 19.60
N VAL A 320 5.96 11.31 20.79
CA VAL A 320 6.63 12.51 21.31
C VAL A 320 7.13 12.32 22.73
N ARG A 321 8.08 13.17 23.13
CA ARG A 321 8.45 13.38 24.53
C ARG A 321 8.92 14.82 24.73
N ASP A 322 9.07 15.23 25.98
CA ASP A 322 9.64 16.55 26.28
C ASP A 322 11.12 16.55 25.91
N SER A 323 11.58 17.57 25.19
CA SER A 323 13.00 17.67 24.84
C SER A 323 13.82 18.02 26.07
N ALA A 324 15.08 17.60 26.11
CA ALA A 324 15.99 18.08 27.14
C ALA A 324 16.11 19.63 27.05
N PRO A 325 16.27 20.35 28.17
CA PRO A 325 16.54 21.78 28.12
C PRO A 325 17.80 22.03 27.30
N GLU A 326 17.77 23.02 26.40
CA GLU A 326 18.97 23.51 25.72
C GLU A 326 20.02 23.89 26.77
N LYS A 327 21.24 23.35 26.64
CA LYS A 327 22.36 23.67 27.53
C LYS A 327 23.03 24.98 27.14
#